data_AF-A0A918IR87-F1
#
_entry.id   AF-A0A918IR87-F1
#
_cell.length_a   1.000
_cell.length_b   1.000
_cell.length_c   1.000
_cell.angle_alpha   90.00
_cell.angle_beta   90.00
_cell.angle_gamma   90.00
#
_symmetry.space_group_name_H-M   'P 1'
#
loop_
_entity.id
_entity.type
_entity.pdbx_description
1 polymer ?
#
loop_
_entity_poly.entity_id
_entity_poly.type
_entity_poly.pdbx_seq_one_letter_code
_entity_poly.pdbx_strand_id
1 'polypeptide(L)'
;MPPLKDAFEGDLIAIIRDDDHLSDLRAVKLLRGIPRVPPTREGEKGKKRHGDYAIALALAHFASRMRWVEYGYVPVPSRPEPLGHNGGPAMFEDQHGRAWNGPLGARLRGSI
;
A
#
# COMPACT_ATOMS: atom_id res chain seq x y z
N MET A 1 15.26 -4.75 14.34
CA MET A 1 14.21 -5.10 13.37
C MET A 1 14.08 -6.60 13.49
N PRO A 2 13.18 -7.12 14.33
CA PRO A 2 13.22 -8.54 14.68
C PRO A 2 13.14 -9.46 13.45
N PRO A 3 12.16 -9.30 12.53
CA PRO A 3 12.00 -10.25 11.43
C PRO A 3 13.17 -10.28 10.43
N LEU A 4 13.72 -9.11 10.09
CA LEU A 4 14.85 -9.03 9.16
C LEU A 4 16.13 -9.59 9.79
N LYS A 5 16.35 -9.33 11.09
CA LYS A 5 17.52 -9.87 11.82
C LYS A 5 17.43 -11.39 11.88
N ASP A 6 16.28 -11.92 12.25
CA ASP A 6 16.04 -13.37 12.33
C ASP A 6 16.23 -14.04 10.97
N ALA A 7 15.83 -13.38 9.87
CA ALA A 7 16.06 -13.90 8.52
C ALA A 7 17.54 -14.00 8.15
N PHE A 8 18.37 -13.02 8.56
CA PHE A 8 19.82 -13.10 8.37
C PHE A 8 20.48 -14.14 9.28
N GLU A 9 20.05 -14.24 10.54
CA GLU A 9 20.60 -15.21 11.50
C GLU A 9 20.20 -16.66 11.16
N GLY A 10 19.04 -16.84 10.52
CA GLY A 10 18.54 -18.13 10.05
C GLY A 10 18.92 -18.49 8.61
N ASP A 11 19.78 -17.72 7.95
CA ASP A 11 20.20 -17.94 6.54
C ASP A 11 19.02 -18.04 5.55
N LEU A 12 17.95 -17.27 5.80
CA LEU A 12 16.71 -17.27 5.01
C LEU A 12 16.71 -16.22 3.90
N ILE A 13 17.67 -15.29 3.91
CA ILE A 13 17.80 -14.21 2.93
C ILE A 13 19.26 -14.05 2.50
N ALA A 14 19.46 -13.94 1.19
CA ALA A 14 20.74 -13.59 0.60
C ALA A 14 20.64 -12.20 -0.04
N ILE A 15 21.73 -11.44 0.03
CA ILE A 15 21.86 -10.14 -0.61
C ILE A 15 23.05 -10.16 -1.58
N ILE A 16 23.00 -9.28 -2.59
CA ILE A 16 24.12 -9.09 -3.50
C ILE A 16 25.33 -8.60 -2.70
N ARG A 17 26.49 -9.21 -2.98
CA ARG A 17 27.76 -8.85 -2.35
C ARG A 17 28.21 -7.46 -2.84
N ASP A 18 27.95 -6.47 -2.00
CA ASP A 18 28.33 -5.08 -2.23
C ASP A 18 28.75 -4.44 -0.88
N ASP A 19 29.89 -3.73 -0.88
CA ASP A 19 30.44 -3.06 0.29
C ASP A 19 29.50 -1.93 0.77
N ASP A 20 28.81 -1.31 -0.17
CA ASP A 20 27.86 -0.24 0.07
C ASP A 20 26.63 -0.75 0.83
N HIS A 21 26.09 -1.91 0.43
CA HIS A 21 24.99 -2.58 1.14
C HIS A 21 25.39 -2.96 2.58
N LEU A 22 26.62 -3.47 2.75
CA LEU A 22 27.14 -3.87 4.05
C LEU A 22 27.31 -2.66 4.98
N SER A 23 27.81 -1.54 4.45
CA SER A 23 27.97 -0.30 5.21
C SER A 23 26.64 0.24 5.74
N ASP A 24 25.60 0.23 4.90
CA ASP A 24 24.27 0.72 5.24
C ASP A 24 23.59 -0.16 6.30
N LEU A 25 23.72 -1.49 6.20
CA LEU A 25 23.19 -2.42 7.20
C LEU A 25 23.89 -2.29 8.55
N ARG A 26 25.22 -2.07 8.56
CA ARG A 26 26.01 -1.84 9.79
C ARG A 26 25.71 -0.49 10.45
N ALA A 27 25.15 0.46 9.71
CA ALA A 27 24.77 1.76 10.26
C ALA A 27 23.55 1.70 11.18
N VAL A 28 22.72 0.65 11.10
CA VAL A 28 21.50 0.52 11.91
C VAL A 28 21.84 0.27 13.38
N LYS A 29 21.34 1.12 14.29
CA LYS A 29 21.52 0.97 15.74
C LYS A 29 20.19 0.91 16.47
N LEU A 30 20.16 0.24 17.61
CA LEU A 30 19.02 0.26 18.53
C LEU A 30 19.05 1.57 19.33
N LEU A 31 18.03 2.40 19.15
CA LEU A 31 17.90 3.67 19.85
C LEU A 31 16.52 3.74 20.48
N ARG A 32 16.47 3.73 21.82
CA ARG A 32 15.22 3.66 22.62
C ARG A 32 14.36 2.44 22.25
N GLY A 33 14.98 1.29 22.04
CA GLY A 33 14.31 0.05 21.63
C GLY A 33 13.88 0.01 20.16
N ILE A 34 13.96 1.13 19.43
CA ILE A 34 13.61 1.20 18.02
C ILE A 34 14.89 1.06 17.17
N PRO A 35 14.97 0.05 16.29
CA PRO A 35 16.07 -0.06 15.33
C PRO A 35 15.95 1.08 14.32
N ARG A 36 16.92 2.00 14.29
CA ARG A 36 16.92 3.13 13.38
C ARG A 36 18.33 3.48 12.92
N VAL A 37 18.44 4.07 11.75
CA VAL A 37 19.69 4.71 11.33
C VAL A 37 19.90 5.95 12.22
N PRO A 38 21.02 6.09 12.94
CA PRO A 38 21.26 7.21 13.84
C PRO A 38 21.19 8.56 13.11
N PRO A 39 20.68 9.62 13.76
CA PRO A 39 20.74 10.96 13.21
C PRO A 39 22.17 11.52 13.23
N THR A 40 23.07 10.96 14.05
CA THR A 40 24.47 11.38 14.15
C THR A 40 25.20 11.00 12.87
N ARG A 41 25.53 12.05 12.10
CA ARG A 41 26.03 11.99 10.73
C ARG A 41 27.55 11.88 10.72
N GLU A 42 28.09 10.70 11.00
CA GLU A 42 29.53 10.47 10.87
C GLU A 42 29.87 10.15 9.42
N GLY A 43 30.42 11.13 8.71
CA GLY A 43 30.90 11.02 7.33
C GLY A 43 31.48 12.34 6.82
N GLU A 44 32.57 12.26 6.07
CA GLU A 44 33.18 13.41 5.39
C GLU A 44 32.13 14.17 4.54
N LYS A 45 32.26 15.50 4.47
CA LYS A 45 31.42 16.36 3.63
C LYS A 45 31.38 15.82 2.19
N GLY A 46 30.23 15.28 1.77
CA GLY A 46 29.97 14.86 0.39
C GLY A 46 29.78 13.35 0.16
N LYS A 47 30.22 12.49 1.07
CA LYS A 47 30.03 11.01 0.98
C LYS A 47 29.20 10.46 2.13
N LYS A 48 28.10 11.14 2.44
CA LYS A 48 27.20 10.76 3.54
C LYS A 48 26.16 9.78 3.03
N ARG A 49 26.26 8.53 3.47
CA ARG A 49 25.34 7.45 3.15
C ARG A 49 24.08 7.60 4.00
N HIS A 50 22.93 7.53 3.35
CA HIS A 50 21.64 7.76 4.00
C HIS A 50 21.12 6.49 4.71
N GLY A 51 21.69 5.32 4.38
CA GLY A 51 21.23 4.02 4.89
C GLY A 51 19.91 3.56 4.26
N ASP A 52 19.53 4.14 3.12
CA ASP A 52 18.26 3.86 2.44
C ASP A 52 18.17 2.39 2.04
N TYR A 53 19.31 1.74 1.74
CA TYR A 53 19.35 0.31 1.45
C TYR A 53 18.82 -0.54 2.62
N ALA A 54 19.21 -0.22 3.86
CA ALA A 54 18.76 -0.99 5.03
C ALA A 54 17.24 -0.87 5.25
N ILE A 55 16.67 0.31 5.00
CA ILE A 55 15.22 0.54 5.08
C ILE A 55 14.50 -0.15 3.92
N ALA A 56 15.01 0.00 2.69
CA ALA A 56 14.46 -0.64 1.50
C ALA A 56 14.43 -2.16 1.65
N LEU A 57 15.51 -2.76 2.15
CA LEU A 57 15.58 -4.20 2.41
C LEU A 57 14.58 -4.64 3.49
N ALA A 58 14.44 -3.88 4.57
CA ALA A 58 13.47 -4.17 5.61
C ALA A 58 12.02 -4.16 5.09
N LEU A 59 11.68 -3.18 4.26
CA LEU A 59 10.38 -3.07 3.62
C LEU A 59 10.15 -4.18 2.60
N ALA A 60 11.16 -4.51 1.79
CA ALA A 60 11.09 -5.60 0.82
C ALA A 60 10.85 -6.95 1.52
N HIS A 61 11.59 -7.25 2.59
CA HIS A 61 11.41 -8.46 3.39
C HIS A 61 10.06 -8.50 4.13
N PHE A 62 9.51 -7.34 4.48
CA PHE A 62 8.17 -7.27 5.05
C PHE A 62 7.10 -7.57 3.98
N ALA A 63 7.19 -6.92 2.82
CA ALA A 63 6.28 -7.11 1.71
C ALA A 63 6.29 -8.55 1.17
N SER A 64 7.45 -9.20 1.11
CA SER A 64 7.57 -10.58 0.62
C SER A 64 6.84 -11.62 1.47
N ARG A 65 6.50 -11.29 2.72
CA ARG A 65 5.76 -12.17 3.64
C ARG A 65 4.28 -11.83 3.71
N MET A 66 3.84 -10.76 3.05
CA MET A 66 2.43 -10.41 3.02
C MET A 66 1.65 -11.35 2.09
N ARG A 67 0.37 -11.57 2.43
CA ARG A 67 -0.56 -12.20 1.51
C ARG A 67 -0.77 -11.28 0.32
N TRP A 68 -0.48 -11.76 -0.88
CA TRP A 68 -0.87 -11.07 -2.09
C TRP A 68 -2.38 -11.17 -2.31
N VAL A 69 -2.96 -10.13 -2.88
CA VAL A 69 -4.38 -10.10 -3.25
C VAL A 69 -4.44 -9.60 -4.67
N GLU A 70 -5.06 -10.37 -5.55
CA GLU A 70 -5.36 -9.91 -6.90
C GLU A 70 -6.40 -8.79 -6.84
N TYR A 71 -6.13 -7.69 -7.53
CA TYR A 71 -7.06 -6.57 -7.64
C TYR A 71 -7.53 -6.45 -9.08
N GLY A 72 -8.80 -6.77 -9.31
CA GLY A 72 -9.47 -6.61 -10.60
C GLY A 72 -10.39 -5.39 -10.62
N TYR A 73 -10.92 -5.08 -11.80
CA TYR A 73 -11.99 -4.10 -11.92
C TYR A 73 -13.22 -4.54 -11.11
N VAL A 74 -13.63 -3.72 -10.15
CA VAL A 74 -14.89 -3.88 -9.43
C VAL A 74 -15.90 -2.88 -10.00
N PRO A 75 -16.94 -3.34 -10.74
CA PRO A 75 -17.96 -2.43 -11.22
C PRO A 75 -18.73 -1.83 -10.05
N VAL A 76 -19.14 -0.57 -10.20
CA VAL A 76 -20.07 0.06 -9.28
C VAL A 76 -21.39 -0.72 -9.34
N PRO A 77 -21.98 -1.13 -8.20
CA PRO A 77 -23.27 -1.81 -8.22
C PRO A 77 -24.31 -0.92 -8.92
N SER A 78 -24.95 -1.46 -9.95
CA SER A 78 -26.07 -0.79 -10.62
C SER A 78 -27.20 -0.61 -9.62
N ARG A 79 -27.79 0.59 -9.59
CA ARG A 79 -28.97 0.86 -8.77
C ARG A 79 -30.05 -0.18 -9.11
N PRO A 80 -30.66 -0.87 -8.13
CA PRO A 80 -31.79 -1.73 -8.42
C PRO A 80 -32.89 -0.85 -9.03
N GLU A 81 -33.32 -1.20 -10.23
CA GLU A 81 -34.54 -0.64 -10.82
C GLU A 81 -35.69 -0.90 -9.84
N PRO A 82 -36.53 0.09 -9.50
CA PRO A 82 -37.68 -0.14 -8.65
C PRO A 82 -38.60 -1.16 -9.34
N LEU A 83 -38.66 -2.40 -8.83
CA LEU A 83 -39.68 -3.35 -9.26
C LEU A 83 -41.02 -2.87 -8.73
N GLY A 84 -42.01 -2.77 -9.63
CA GLY A 84 -43.39 -2.53 -9.23
C GLY A 84 -43.92 -3.69 -8.37
N HIS A 85 -44.97 -3.42 -7.59
CA HIS A 85 -45.62 -4.38 -6.68
C HIS A 85 -46.08 -5.69 -7.36
N ASN A 86 -46.16 -5.71 -8.69
CA ASN A 86 -46.61 -6.83 -9.51
C ASN A 86 -45.49 -7.48 -10.35
N GLY A 87 -44.21 -7.20 -10.06
CA GLY A 87 -43.06 -7.81 -10.76
C GLY A 87 -42.80 -7.27 -12.18
N GLY A 88 -43.56 -6.27 -12.64
CA GLY A 88 -43.31 -5.52 -13.87
C GLY A 88 -42.58 -4.18 -13.62
N PRO A 89 -42.11 -3.51 -14.68
CA PRO A 89 -41.50 -2.18 -14.58
C PRO A 89 -42.46 -1.18 -13.92
N ALA A 90 -41.95 -0.29 -13.07
CA ALA A 90 -42.77 0.73 -12.40
C ALA A 90 -43.33 1.73 -13.44
N MET A 91 -44.63 1.67 -13.68
CA MET A 91 -45.31 2.46 -14.72
C MET A 91 -45.67 3.90 -14.27
N PHE A 92 -45.33 4.31 -13.04
CA PHE A 92 -45.68 5.62 -12.50
C PHE A 92 -44.51 6.27 -11.73
N GLU A 93 -44.10 7.43 -12.22
CA GLU A 93 -43.05 8.27 -11.66
C GLU A 93 -43.62 9.12 -10.52
N ASP A 94 -43.54 8.62 -9.29
CA ASP A 94 -43.79 9.45 -8.10
C ASP A 94 -42.57 10.35 -7.88
N GLN A 95 -42.70 11.57 -8.39
CA GLN A 95 -41.72 12.64 -8.32
C GLN A 95 -41.65 13.28 -6.92
N HIS A 96 -41.56 12.50 -5.84
CA HIS A 96 -41.41 13.03 -4.48
C HIS A 96 -40.46 12.18 -3.64
N GLY A 97 -39.16 12.53 -3.67
CA GLY A 97 -38.18 11.92 -2.76
C GLY A 97 -36.70 12.05 -3.20
N ARG A 98 -36.25 13.21 -3.68
CA ARG A 98 -34.83 13.44 -3.94
C ARG A 98 -34.11 13.80 -2.64
N ALA A 99 -33.67 12.80 -1.89
CA ALA A 99 -32.94 13.00 -0.63
C ALA A 99 -31.43 12.63 -0.70
N TRP A 100 -30.85 12.39 -1.88
CA TRP A 100 -29.42 12.01 -1.92
C TRP A 100 -28.69 12.31 -3.24
N ASN A 101 -27.43 12.78 -3.10
CA ASN A 101 -26.52 13.13 -4.19
C ASN A 101 -25.72 11.89 -4.63
N GLY A 102 -25.86 11.50 -5.89
CA GLY A 102 -25.16 10.34 -6.46
C GLY A 102 -23.67 10.58 -6.76
N PRO A 103 -22.87 9.52 -6.88
CA PRO A 103 -21.45 9.58 -7.25
C PRO A 103 -21.23 10.11 -8.69
N LEU A 104 -19.97 10.53 -8.98
CA LEU A 104 -19.57 11.10 -10.27
C LEU A 104 -19.96 10.18 -11.45
N GLY A 105 -20.70 10.73 -12.41
CA GLY A 105 -21.23 10.01 -13.59
C GLY A 105 -22.76 9.97 -13.67
N ALA A 106 -23.48 10.24 -12.57
CA ALA A 106 -24.95 10.20 -12.49
C ALA A 106 -25.71 11.20 -13.40
N ARG A 107 -25.01 12.03 -14.19
CA ARG A 107 -25.61 13.02 -15.10
C ARG A 107 -25.07 12.96 -16.53
N LEU A 108 -24.14 12.06 -16.86
CA LEU A 108 -23.62 11.94 -18.22
C LEU A 108 -24.60 11.12 -19.09
N ARG A 109 -25.51 11.81 -19.80
CA ARG A 109 -26.23 11.23 -20.95
C ARG A 109 -25.38 11.42 -22.20
N GLY A 110 -24.49 10.47 -22.47
CA GLY A 110 -23.79 10.36 -23.75
C GLY A 110 -24.69 9.66 -24.77
N SER A 111 -25.05 10.36 -25.84
CA SER A 111 -25.45 9.72 -27.10
C SER A 111 -24.18 9.51 -27.93
N ILE A 112 -24.09 8.37 -28.61
CA ILE A 112 -23.14 8.12 -29.69
C ILE A 112 -23.79 8.62 -30.98
#